data_AF-A0A3C1Z062-F1
#
_entry.id   AF-A0A3C1Z062-F1
#
_cell.length_a   1.000
_cell.length_b   1.000
_cell.length_c   1.000
_cell.angle_alpha   90.00
_cell.angle_beta   90.00
_cell.angle_gamma   90.00
#
_symmetry.space_group_name_H-M   'P 1'
#
loop_
_entity.id
_entity.type
_entity.pdbx_description
1 polymer ?
#
loop_
_entity_poly.entity_id
_entity_poly.type
_entity_poly.pdbx_seq_one_letter_code
_entity_poly.pdbx_strand_id
1 'polypeptide(L)'
;MPWESIGECDGSTASDSQEWIDFCHETAIAYLRVMLGDPPPGCSLEVKWNDHDLGTYPTIGLWWDAPADDAPWDYINRAEILLDQFNEAVDWSSLKVATETEDEDDET
;
A
#
# COMPACT_ATOMS: atom_id res chain seq x y z
N MET A 1 -2.38 -6.77 -18.57
CA MET A 1 -2.12 -7.49 -17.32
C MET A 1 -3.36 -7.39 -16.47
N PRO A 2 -3.95 -8.49 -16.00
CA PRO A 2 -5.03 -8.42 -15.02
C PRO A 2 -4.50 -7.97 -13.65
N TRP A 3 -5.40 -7.50 -12.80
CA TRP A 3 -5.12 -6.94 -11.47
C TRP A 3 -6.08 -7.52 -10.45
N GLU A 4 -5.56 -7.77 -9.26
CA GLU A 4 -6.35 -8.10 -8.08
C GLU A 4 -5.92 -7.23 -6.91
N SER A 5 -6.90 -6.70 -6.18
CA SER A 5 -6.66 -5.86 -5.02
C SER A 5 -6.36 -6.73 -3.82
N ILE A 6 -5.30 -6.42 -3.08
CA ILE A 6 -4.96 -7.06 -1.80
C ILE A 6 -5.55 -6.23 -0.64
N GLY A 7 -5.58 -4.90 -0.76
CA GLY A 7 -6.17 -4.04 0.26
C GLY A 7 -5.50 -2.66 0.32
N GLU A 8 -5.73 -1.96 1.44
CA GLU A 8 -5.23 -0.61 1.70
C GLU A 8 -4.35 -0.61 2.96
N CYS A 9 -3.39 0.32 3.02
CA CYS A 9 -2.60 0.54 4.23
C CYS A 9 -3.32 1.55 5.13
N ASP A 10 -3.59 1.17 6.38
CA ASP A 10 -4.35 1.99 7.34
C ASP A 10 -3.57 3.21 7.89
N GLY A 11 -2.32 3.37 7.47
CA GLY A 11 -1.44 4.44 7.95
C GLY A 11 -1.70 5.83 7.39
N SER A 12 -2.58 5.94 6.40
CA SER A 12 -2.86 7.20 5.71
C SER A 12 -4.34 7.31 5.34
N THR A 13 -4.77 8.54 5.10
CA THR A 13 -6.12 8.91 4.67
C THR A 13 -6.03 9.81 3.44
N ALA A 14 -7.15 9.99 2.72
CA ALA A 14 -7.21 10.86 1.54
C ALA A 14 -6.90 12.35 1.83
N SER A 15 -6.85 12.77 3.10
CA SER A 15 -6.47 14.12 3.51
C SER A 15 -4.98 14.31 3.81
N ASP A 16 -4.20 13.22 3.85
CA ASP A 16 -2.77 13.30 4.09
C ASP A 16 -2.00 13.76 2.85
N SER A 17 -0.74 14.16 3.04
CA SER A 17 0.14 14.48 1.92
C SER A 17 0.36 13.25 1.05
N GLN A 18 0.51 13.46 -0.26
CA GLN A 18 0.83 12.40 -1.21
C GLN A 18 2.07 11.61 -0.78
N GLU A 19 3.10 12.30 -0.27
CA GLU A 19 4.34 11.70 0.23
C GLU A 19 4.12 10.76 1.41
N TRP A 20 3.23 11.13 2.35
CA TRP A 20 2.87 10.27 3.49
C TRP A 20 2.07 9.05 3.04
N ILE A 21 1.11 9.25 2.13
CA ILE A 21 0.30 8.16 1.57
C ILE A 21 1.20 7.15 0.86
N ASP A 22 2.09 7.63 -0.02
CA ASP A 22 3.04 6.79 -0.74
C ASP A 22 3.98 6.05 0.22
N PHE A 23 4.52 6.75 1.23
CA PHE A 23 5.36 6.13 2.27
C PHE A 23 4.66 4.99 3.00
N CYS A 24 3.39 5.18 3.41
CA CYS A 24 2.63 4.15 4.13
C CYS A 24 2.43 2.90 3.25
N HIS A 25 2.07 3.09 1.99
CA HIS A 25 1.80 1.99 1.06
C HIS A 25 3.09 1.27 0.61
N GLU A 26 4.18 2.00 0.37
CA GLU A 26 5.48 1.42 0.06
C GLU A 26 6.06 0.63 1.23
N THR A 27 5.85 1.11 2.46
CA THR A 27 6.27 0.39 3.68
C THR A 27 5.50 -0.91 3.85
N ALA A 28 4.19 -0.91 3.61
CA ALA A 28 3.37 -2.12 3.60
C ALA A 28 3.84 -3.11 2.52
N ILE A 29 4.12 -2.65 1.29
CA ILE A 29 4.69 -3.49 0.22
C ILE A 29 6.04 -4.07 0.62
N ALA A 30 6.92 -3.27 1.26
CA ALA A 30 8.22 -3.75 1.73
C ALA A 30 8.05 -4.86 2.78
N TYR A 31 7.14 -4.70 3.73
CA TYR A 31 6.79 -5.73 4.70
C TYR A 31 6.29 -7.02 4.02
N LEU A 32 5.36 -6.91 3.07
CA LEU A 32 4.84 -8.06 2.33
C LEU A 32 5.96 -8.82 1.60
N ARG A 33 6.89 -8.11 0.94
CA ARG A 33 8.04 -8.71 0.26
C ARG A 33 9.00 -9.41 1.23
N VAL A 34 9.21 -8.88 2.44
CA VAL A 34 10.02 -9.54 3.47
C VAL A 34 9.38 -10.85 3.92
N MET A 35 8.05 -10.87 4.07
CA MET A 35 7.33 -12.02 4.63
C MET A 35 7.00 -13.11 3.60
N LEU A 36 6.71 -12.72 2.35
CA LEU A 36 6.33 -13.64 1.27
C LEU A 36 7.49 -13.97 0.32
N GLY A 37 8.51 -13.13 0.27
CA GLY A 37 9.48 -13.11 -0.80
C GLY A 37 8.99 -12.30 -2.00
N ASP A 38 9.71 -12.42 -3.11
CA ASP A 38 9.32 -11.77 -4.36
C ASP A 38 7.98 -12.35 -4.89
N PRO A 39 7.18 -11.53 -5.61
CA PRO A 39 6.02 -12.04 -6.33
C PRO A 39 6.36 -13.19 -7.29
N PRO A 40 5.39 -14.06 -7.63
CA PRO A 40 5.61 -15.10 -8.63
C PRO A 40 6.13 -14.55 -9.96
N PRO A 41 6.88 -15.33 -10.76
CA PRO A 41 7.39 -14.86 -12.05
C PRO A 41 6.28 -14.29 -12.94
N GLY A 42 6.54 -13.12 -13.52
CA GLY A 42 5.55 -12.41 -14.34
C GLY A 42 4.49 -11.65 -13.55
N CYS A 43 4.63 -11.55 -12.23
CA CYS A 43 3.77 -10.74 -11.38
C CYS A 43 4.51 -9.51 -10.80
N SER A 44 3.78 -8.43 -10.51
CA SER A 44 4.31 -7.27 -9.79
C SER A 44 3.36 -6.80 -8.69
N LEU A 45 3.90 -6.64 -7.47
CA LEU A 45 3.20 -6.08 -6.32
C LEU A 45 3.42 -4.57 -6.31
N GLU A 46 2.35 -3.81 -6.49
CA GLU A 46 2.37 -2.37 -6.75
C GLU A 46 1.24 -1.63 -6.02
N VAL A 47 1.37 -0.30 -5.95
CA VAL A 47 0.28 0.60 -5.55
C VAL A 47 -0.46 1.06 -6.79
N LYS A 48 -1.79 1.02 -6.75
CA LYS A 48 -2.66 1.56 -7.80
C LYS A 48 -3.58 2.61 -7.20
N TRP A 49 -3.60 3.79 -7.80
CA TRP A 49 -4.57 4.83 -7.50
C TRP A 49 -5.88 4.54 -8.24
N ASN A 50 -6.98 4.43 -7.49
CA ASN A 50 -8.32 4.19 -8.00
C ASN A 50 -9.15 5.46 -7.91
N ASP A 51 -9.94 5.73 -8.94
CA ASP A 51 -10.87 6.85 -8.97
C ASP A 51 -12.24 6.42 -8.42
N HIS A 52 -12.83 7.27 -7.58
CA HIS A 52 -14.21 7.16 -7.11
C HIS A 52 -14.89 8.53 -7.16
N ASP A 53 -16.23 8.57 -7.10
CA ASP A 53 -17.03 9.80 -7.14
C ASP A 53 -16.67 10.80 -6.01
N LEU A 54 -16.05 10.32 -4.93
CA LEU A 54 -15.68 11.11 -3.74
C LEU A 54 -14.19 11.43 -3.65
N GLY A 55 -13.38 11.01 -4.62
CA GLY A 55 -11.93 11.22 -4.63
C GLY A 55 -11.15 10.02 -5.13
N THR A 56 -9.83 10.12 -5.07
CA THR A 56 -8.91 9.04 -5.42
C THR A 56 -8.39 8.35 -4.15
N TYR A 57 -8.13 7.06 -4.25
CA TYR A 57 -7.59 6.28 -3.14
C TYR A 57 -6.61 5.21 -3.65
N PRO A 58 -5.46 5.02 -2.98
CA PRO A 58 -4.51 3.98 -3.33
C PRO A 58 -4.95 2.61 -2.82
N THR A 59 -4.67 1.56 -3.58
CA THR A 59 -4.71 0.17 -3.09
C THR A 59 -3.41 -0.54 -3.42
N ILE A 60 -3.00 -1.47 -2.57
CA ILE A 60 -1.94 -2.44 -2.85
C ILE A 60 -2.59 -3.63 -3.57
N GLY A 61 -1.92 -4.12 -4.60
CA GLY A 61 -2.40 -5.29 -5.32
C GLY A 61 -1.36 -5.87 -6.26
N LEU A 62 -1.77 -6.90 -6.99
CA LEU A 62 -0.89 -7.69 -7.82
C LEU A 62 -1.32 -7.62 -9.28
N TRP A 63 -0.40 -7.19 -10.14
CA TRP A 63 -0.50 -7.40 -11.60
C TRP A 63 0.10 -8.75 -11.97
N TRP A 64 -0.42 -9.39 -13.01
CA TRP A 64 0.21 -10.56 -13.63
C TRP A 64 0.14 -10.55 -15.15
N ASP A 65 1.12 -11.18 -15.80
CA ASP A 65 1.17 -11.36 -17.25
C ASP A 65 0.69 -12.75 -17.67
N ALA A 66 -0.57 -13.06 -17.36
CA ALA A 66 -1.28 -14.26 -17.79
C ALA A 66 -2.80 -13.99 -17.90
N PRO A 67 -3.62 -14.94 -18.38
CA PRO A 67 -5.07 -14.83 -18.33
C PRO A 67 -5.60 -14.57 -16.91
N ALA A 68 -6.77 -13.93 -16.80
CA ALA A 68 -7.36 -13.59 -15.50
C ALA A 68 -7.69 -14.83 -14.64
N ASP A 69 -8.00 -15.96 -15.27
CA ASP A 69 -8.31 -17.21 -14.57
C ASP A 69 -7.08 -17.88 -13.92
N ASP A 70 -5.87 -17.44 -14.29
CA ASP A 70 -4.58 -17.95 -13.77
C ASP A 70 -4.03 -17.06 -12.65
N ALA A 71 -4.89 -16.33 -11.93
CA ALA A 71 -4.49 -15.50 -10.81
C ALA A 71 -3.72 -16.31 -9.74
N PRO A 72 -2.60 -15.79 -9.21
CA PRO A 72 -1.80 -16.48 -8.21
C PRO A 72 -2.42 -16.37 -6.81
N TRP A 73 -3.58 -17.00 -6.63
CA TRP A 73 -4.43 -16.88 -5.44
C TRP A 73 -3.72 -17.22 -4.12
N ASP A 74 -2.77 -18.16 -4.10
CA ASP A 74 -2.00 -18.46 -2.89
C ASP A 74 -1.18 -17.26 -2.40
N TYR A 75 -0.56 -16.52 -3.33
CA TYR A 75 0.20 -15.32 -2.99
C TYR A 75 -0.74 -14.19 -2.54
N ILE A 76 -1.83 -13.96 -3.29
CA ILE A 76 -2.83 -12.91 -3.00
C ILE A 76 -3.43 -13.11 -1.61
N ASN A 77 -3.99 -14.29 -1.32
CA ASN A 77 -4.66 -14.57 -0.05
C ASN A 77 -3.70 -14.45 1.15
N ARG A 78 -2.44 -14.85 0.97
CA ARG A 78 -1.43 -14.70 2.04
C ARG A 78 -1.02 -13.25 2.23
N ALA A 79 -0.97 -12.45 1.16
CA ALA A 79 -0.69 -11.03 1.23
C ALA A 79 -1.82 -10.26 1.93
N GLU A 80 -3.08 -10.61 1.68
CA GLU A 80 -4.25 -10.03 2.38
C GLU A 80 -4.12 -10.24 3.90
N ILE A 81 -3.91 -11.49 4.34
CA ILE A 81 -3.76 -11.82 5.77
C ILE A 81 -2.59 -11.06 6.41
N LEU A 82 -1.46 -10.95 5.69
CA LEU A 82 -0.29 -10.24 6.21
C LEU A 82 -0.52 -8.73 6.26
N LEU A 83 -1.20 -8.16 5.27
CA LEU A 83 -1.55 -6.73 5.25
C LEU A 83 -2.47 -6.39 6.41
N ASP A 84 -3.48 -7.22 6.68
CA ASP A 84 -4.36 -7.06 7.86
C ASP A 84 -3.54 -7.09 9.16
N GLN A 85 -2.65 -8.08 9.32
CA GLN A 85 -1.77 -8.15 10.50
C GLN A 85 -0.85 -6.95 10.64
N PHE A 86 -0.35 -6.41 9.52
CA PHE A 86 0.51 -5.24 9.51
C PHE A 86 -0.26 -3.98 9.92
N ASN A 87 -1.47 -3.80 9.39
CA ASN A 87 -2.37 -2.71 9.77
C ASN A 87 -2.74 -2.77 11.26
N GLU A 88 -2.97 -3.96 11.82
CA GLU A 88 -3.21 -4.13 13.26
C GLU A 88 -1.98 -3.84 14.14
N ALA A 89 -0.78 -4.11 13.62
CA ALA A 89 0.45 -4.05 14.41
C ALA A 89 1.14 -2.69 14.42
N VAL A 90 0.99 -1.90 13.35
CA VAL A 90 1.71 -0.62 13.20
C VAL A 90 0.87 0.54 13.75
N ASP A 91 1.34 1.16 14.82
CA ASP A 91 0.80 2.43 15.31
C ASP A 91 1.33 3.60 14.47
N TRP A 92 0.68 3.83 13.34
CA TRP A 92 1.02 4.91 12.39
C TRP A 92 0.96 6.31 13.00
N SER A 93 0.10 6.52 14.00
CA SER A 93 -0.02 7.81 14.67
C SER A 93 1.27 8.21 15.39
N SER A 94 2.06 7.22 15.83
CA SER A 94 3.35 7.43 16.48
C SER A 94 4.50 7.75 15.50
N LEU A 95 4.31 7.52 14.19
CA LEU A 95 5.34 7.65 13.16
C LEU A 95 5.30 8.99 12.40
N LYS A 96 4.14 9.68 12.41
CA LYS A 96 3.87 10.87 11.58
C LYS A 96 4.72 12.11 11.92
N VAL A 97 5.27 12.18 13.14
CA VAL A 97 6.03 13.34 13.64
C VAL A 97 7.32 13.62 12.84
N ALA A 98 7.83 12.67 12.05
CA ALA A 98 9.08 12.83 11.32
C ALA A 98 8.94 13.51 9.93
N THR A 99 7.73 13.62 9.37
CA THR A 99 7.52 14.10 7.99
C THR A 99 6.95 15.51 7.89
N GLU A 100 6.35 16.02 8.97
CA GLU A 100 5.97 17.44 9.06
C GLU A 100 7.21 18.22 9.51
N THR A 101 8.03 18.68 8.56
CA THR A 101 8.95 19.77 8.86
C THR A 101 8.10 20.94 9.33
N GLU A 102 8.33 21.41 10.57
CA GLU A 102 7.79 22.67 11.07
C GLU A 102 8.01 23.72 9.96
N ASP A 103 6.93 24.18 9.33
CA ASP A 103 6.98 25.42 8.57
C ASP A 103 7.43 26.46 9.59
N GLU A 104 8.71 26.86 9.53
CA GLU A 104 9.22 27.96 10.32
C GLU A 104 8.31 29.15 10.05
N ASP A 105 7.55 29.56 11.07
CA ASP A 105 6.81 30.82 11.10
C ASP A 105 7.80 31.95 10.76
N ASP A 106 7.92 32.31 9.48
CA ASP A 106 8.64 33.50 9.02
C ASP A 106 7.77 34.73 9.31
N GLU A 107 7.62 35.04 10.61
CA GLU A 107 7.32 36.40 11.06
C GLU A 107 8.63 37.20 11.11
N THR A 108 8.98 37.88 10.01
CA THR A 108 9.73 39.15 10.08
C THR A 108 9.23 40.24 9.12
#